data_AF-A0A022R400-F1
#
_entry.id   AF-A0A022R400-F1
#
_cell.length_a   1.000
_cell.length_b   1.000
_cell.length_c   1.000
_cell.angle_alpha   90.00
_cell.angle_beta   90.00
_cell.angle_gamma   90.00
#
_symmetry.space_group_name_H-M   'P 1'
#
loop_
_entity.id
_entity.type
_entity.pdbx_description
1 polymer ?
#
loop_
_entity_poly.entity_id
_entity_poly.type
_entity_poly.pdbx_seq_one_letter_code
_entity_poly.pdbx_strand_id
1 'polypeptide(L)'
;MSIDNCVQDEFAQVLTSVWWDIENCPVPKGFDDYASIFGNIKTALRRANYFGEVSISGFGNLKKVKSEICETLGRSGIKMNHIFSRADKTIMLEMLLWALEHDPPANILLISEDIDFATTLNRLSSKMYNIMVAHQNQDQRVQFKTLLSSAICIWSFRDLIEGGSSSLRNYGQVNSVPSVSAFSTRKLVFQDKEANSSTLIRLISRGNDIDLSHRTYRAEFVGLFPLQTPSHKFQRGPHICPRAQCDCETGKR
;
A
#
# COMPACT_ATOMS: atom_id res chain seq x y z
N MET A 1 -5.49 25.91 -21.48
CA MET A 1 -5.72 25.55 -20.06
C MET A 1 -4.46 24.86 -19.61
N SER A 2 -3.66 25.50 -18.75
CA SER A 2 -2.48 24.88 -18.18
C SER A 2 -2.95 23.78 -17.25
N ILE A 3 -2.72 22.52 -17.62
CA ILE A 3 -2.87 21.41 -16.69
C ILE A 3 -1.65 21.52 -15.78
N ASP A 4 -1.88 22.04 -14.59
CA ASP A 4 -0.91 22.10 -13.52
C ASP A 4 -0.34 20.69 -13.31
N ASN A 5 0.90 20.50 -13.79
CA ASN A 5 1.53 19.19 -13.88
C ASN A 5 2.13 18.83 -12.53
N CYS A 6 1.63 17.79 -11.89
CA CYS A 6 1.99 17.47 -10.51
C CYS A 6 3.09 16.42 -10.34
N VAL A 7 3.63 15.97 -11.47
CA VAL A 7 4.58 14.87 -11.55
C VAL A 7 5.82 15.35 -12.29
N GLN A 8 6.98 15.09 -11.68
CA GLN A 8 8.25 15.07 -12.41
C GLN A 8 8.33 13.74 -13.17
N ASP A 9 8.85 13.75 -14.40
CA ASP A 9 8.79 12.61 -15.33
C ASP A 9 9.28 11.28 -14.72
N GLU A 10 10.24 11.32 -13.79
CA GLU A 10 10.77 10.15 -13.09
C GLU A 10 9.76 9.42 -12.20
N PHE A 11 8.70 10.09 -11.76
CA PHE A 11 7.64 9.51 -10.92
C PHE A 11 6.41 9.05 -11.71
N ALA A 12 6.34 9.33 -13.02
CA ALA A 12 5.14 9.07 -13.81
C ALA A 12 4.85 7.57 -13.97
N GLN A 13 5.88 6.75 -14.19
CA GLN A 13 5.74 5.33 -14.50
C GLN A 13 5.99 4.40 -13.30
N VAL A 14 6.39 4.95 -12.15
CA VAL A 14 6.77 4.14 -10.98
C VAL A 14 5.56 3.71 -10.16
N LEU A 15 5.74 2.63 -9.40
CA LEU A 15 4.73 2.10 -8.49
C LEU A 15 4.22 3.17 -7.53
N THR A 16 2.90 3.22 -7.36
CA THR A 16 2.22 4.03 -6.35
C THR A 16 1.62 3.14 -5.28
N SER A 17 2.14 3.26 -4.06
CA SER A 17 1.64 2.57 -2.89
C SER A 17 0.70 3.48 -2.10
N VAL A 18 -0.57 3.07 -2.00
CA VAL A 18 -1.63 3.83 -1.33
C VAL A 18 -1.89 3.23 0.05
N TRP A 19 -1.74 4.07 1.08
CA TRP A 19 -1.91 3.74 2.48
C TRP A 19 -3.13 4.45 3.03
N TRP A 20 -4.19 3.71 3.32
CA TRP A 20 -5.47 4.29 3.73
C TRP A 20 -5.78 3.99 5.19
N ASP A 21 -5.80 5.04 6.01
CA ASP A 21 -6.31 5.01 7.37
C ASP A 21 -7.84 5.12 7.34
N ILE A 22 -8.53 3.98 7.28
CA ILE A 22 -9.99 3.95 7.13
C ILE A 22 -10.73 4.37 8.41
N GLU A 23 -10.03 4.35 9.56
CA GLU A 23 -10.61 4.76 10.84
C GLU A 23 -10.63 6.29 10.97
N ASN A 24 -9.53 6.96 10.65
CA ASN A 24 -9.46 8.43 10.68
C ASN A 24 -10.03 9.09 9.42
N CYS A 25 -9.96 8.42 8.26
CA CYS A 25 -10.48 8.92 6.99
C CYS A 25 -11.49 7.93 6.37
N PRO A 26 -12.67 7.74 6.99
CA PRO A 26 -13.69 6.82 6.48
C PRO A 26 -14.27 7.35 5.16
N VAL A 27 -14.93 6.48 4.38
CA VAL A 27 -15.62 6.88 3.14
C VAL A 27 -16.60 8.04 3.43
N PRO A 28 -16.56 9.15 2.66
CA PRO A 28 -17.43 10.30 2.86
C PRO A 28 -18.91 9.91 2.87
N LYS A 29 -19.71 10.59 3.71
CA LYS A 29 -21.17 10.38 3.74
C LYS A 29 -21.80 10.66 2.38
N GLY A 30 -22.77 9.84 1.98
CA GLY A 30 -23.47 9.97 0.70
C GLY A 30 -22.68 9.47 -0.51
N PHE A 31 -21.56 8.77 -0.30
CA PHE A 31 -20.90 7.99 -1.34
C PHE A 31 -21.20 6.51 -1.09
N ASP A 32 -21.92 5.88 -2.02
CA ASP A 32 -22.40 4.50 -1.86
C ASP A 32 -21.78 3.51 -2.87
N ASP A 33 -21.05 3.99 -3.87
CA ASP A 33 -20.40 3.16 -4.90
C ASP A 33 -19.02 2.66 -4.44
N TYR A 34 -19.00 1.86 -3.38
CA TYR A 34 -17.75 1.36 -2.78
C TYR A 34 -16.92 0.49 -3.74
N ALA A 35 -17.57 -0.18 -4.70
CA ALA A 35 -16.90 -1.06 -5.66
C ALA A 35 -16.00 -0.30 -6.65
N SER A 36 -16.38 0.95 -6.97
CA SER A 36 -15.63 1.79 -7.91
C SER A 36 -14.42 2.49 -7.29
N ILE A 37 -14.28 2.52 -5.94
CA ILE A 37 -13.24 3.28 -5.24
C ILE A 37 -11.84 2.97 -5.76
N PHE A 38 -11.48 1.69 -5.92
CA PHE A 38 -10.17 1.29 -6.44
C PHE A 38 -9.92 1.85 -7.86
N GLY A 39 -10.90 1.69 -8.75
CA GLY A 39 -10.82 2.18 -10.14
C GLY A 39 -10.77 3.70 -10.22
N ASN A 40 -11.50 4.38 -9.35
CA ASN A 40 -11.55 5.83 -9.27
C ASN A 40 -10.24 6.42 -8.74
N ILE A 41 -9.64 5.82 -7.69
CA ILE A 41 -8.31 6.22 -7.21
C ILE A 41 -7.28 6.09 -8.34
N LYS A 42 -7.29 4.99 -9.10
CA LYS A 42 -6.42 4.83 -10.28
C LYS A 42 -6.67 5.89 -11.35
N THR A 43 -7.93 6.27 -11.55
CA THR A 43 -8.32 7.30 -12.51
C THR A 43 -7.83 8.68 -12.08
N ALA A 44 -7.99 9.03 -10.80
CA ALA A 44 -7.48 10.28 -10.23
C ALA A 44 -5.95 10.36 -10.34
N LEU A 45 -5.24 9.29 -10.00
CA LEU A 45 -3.78 9.19 -10.16
C LEU A 45 -3.34 9.39 -11.61
N ARG A 46 -4.01 8.75 -12.58
CA ARG A 46 -3.71 8.93 -14.00
C ARG A 46 -3.98 10.35 -14.51
N ARG A 47 -5.03 11.02 -14.02
CA ARG A 47 -5.29 12.43 -14.33
C ARG A 47 -4.21 13.36 -13.78
N ALA A 48 -3.60 12.95 -12.68
CA ALA A 48 -2.41 13.55 -12.10
C ALA A 48 -1.09 13.04 -12.73
N ASN A 49 -1.14 12.37 -13.89
CA ASN A 49 0.03 11.85 -14.61
C ASN A 49 0.86 10.76 -13.88
N TYR A 50 0.24 10.07 -12.91
CA TYR A 50 0.77 8.82 -12.35
C TYR A 50 0.17 7.62 -13.08
N PHE A 51 0.97 6.99 -13.93
CA PHE A 51 0.59 5.90 -14.83
C PHE A 51 1.07 4.52 -14.39
N GLY A 52 1.97 4.47 -13.42
CA GLY A 52 2.51 3.22 -12.87
C GLY A 52 1.47 2.32 -12.21
N GLU A 53 1.92 1.16 -11.76
CA GLU A 53 1.07 0.24 -10.99
C GLU A 53 0.59 0.91 -9.70
N VAL A 54 -0.60 0.52 -9.23
CA VAL A 54 -1.21 1.06 -8.02
C VAL A 54 -1.58 -0.09 -7.08
N SER A 55 -1.03 -0.07 -5.88
CA SER A 55 -1.44 -0.95 -4.78
C SER A 55 -2.17 -0.12 -3.72
N ILE A 56 -3.27 -0.65 -3.17
CA ILE A 56 -4.07 0.05 -2.16
C ILE A 56 -4.27 -0.86 -0.94
N SER A 57 -3.86 -0.37 0.22
CA SER A 57 -4.03 -1.05 1.50
C SER A 57 -4.78 -0.17 2.49
N GLY A 58 -5.93 -0.65 2.95
CA GLY A 58 -6.72 -0.04 4.02
C GLY A 58 -6.34 -0.62 5.38
N PHE A 59 -6.27 0.21 6.41
CA PHE A 59 -5.88 -0.15 7.76
C PHE A 59 -6.84 0.46 8.77
N GLY A 60 -7.31 -0.35 9.71
CA GLY A 60 -8.11 0.13 10.83
C GLY A 60 -8.85 -1.00 11.53
N ASN A 61 -9.60 -0.63 12.55
CA ASN A 61 -10.46 -1.58 13.23
C ASN A 61 -11.71 -1.90 12.39
N LEU A 62 -11.58 -2.89 11.48
CA LEU A 62 -12.66 -3.34 10.60
C LEU A 62 -13.94 -3.81 11.32
N LYS A 63 -13.92 -4.07 12.64
CA LYS A 63 -15.14 -4.34 13.42
C LYS A 63 -15.98 -3.08 13.65
N LYS A 64 -15.38 -1.89 13.55
CA LYS A 64 -16.05 -0.58 13.64
C LYS A 64 -16.58 -0.11 12.29
N VAL A 65 -16.13 -0.70 11.20
CA VAL A 65 -16.59 -0.42 9.83
C VAL A 65 -17.67 -1.44 9.47
N LYS A 66 -18.69 -1.04 8.71
CA LYS A 66 -19.73 -1.97 8.25
C LYS A 66 -19.09 -3.10 7.43
N SER A 67 -19.45 -4.35 7.72
CA SER A 67 -18.89 -5.53 7.04
C SER A 67 -19.08 -5.47 5.53
N GLU A 68 -20.25 -5.03 5.07
CA GLU A 68 -20.57 -4.85 3.64
C GLU A 68 -19.58 -3.92 2.92
N ILE A 69 -19.18 -2.83 3.59
CA ILE A 69 -18.19 -1.88 3.04
C ILE A 69 -16.84 -2.58 2.95
N CYS A 70 -16.36 -3.20 4.04
CA CYS A 70 -15.08 -3.91 4.05
C CYS A 70 -15.00 -5.02 2.99
N GLU A 71 -16.07 -5.80 2.84
CA GLU A 71 -16.13 -6.86 1.85
C GLU A 71 -16.14 -6.31 0.42
N THR A 72 -16.89 -5.24 0.16
CA THR A 72 -16.98 -4.63 -1.17
C THR A 72 -15.64 -4.01 -1.57
N LEU A 73 -14.98 -3.29 -0.64
CA LEU A 73 -13.63 -2.77 -0.83
C LEU A 73 -12.63 -3.92 -1.09
N GLY A 74 -12.69 -4.99 -0.29
CA GLY A 74 -11.88 -6.19 -0.48
C GLY A 74 -12.03 -6.82 -1.87
N ARG A 75 -13.29 -6.99 -2.33
CA ARG A 75 -13.61 -7.53 -3.66
C ARG A 75 -13.15 -6.62 -4.80
N SER A 76 -13.05 -5.31 -4.57
CA SER A 76 -12.54 -4.34 -5.56
C SER A 76 -11.02 -4.41 -5.77
N GLY A 77 -10.29 -5.15 -4.92
CA GLY A 77 -8.83 -5.25 -4.96
C GLY A 77 -8.10 -4.42 -3.92
N ILE A 78 -8.81 -3.77 -2.98
CA ILE A 78 -8.20 -3.06 -1.86
C ILE A 78 -7.87 -4.06 -0.76
N LYS A 79 -6.60 -4.13 -0.35
CA LYS A 79 -6.18 -5.01 0.75
C LYS A 79 -6.67 -4.44 2.08
N MET A 80 -7.61 -5.13 2.73
CA MET A 80 -8.15 -4.71 4.03
C MET A 80 -7.36 -5.36 5.17
N ASN A 81 -6.66 -4.55 5.97
CA ASN A 81 -5.83 -4.99 7.09
C ASN A 81 -6.54 -4.67 8.42
N HIS A 82 -6.95 -5.72 9.14
CA HIS A 82 -7.61 -5.56 10.44
C HIS A 82 -6.60 -5.23 11.53
N ILE A 83 -6.72 -4.03 12.11
CA ILE A 83 -5.87 -3.58 13.22
C ILE A 83 -6.73 -3.46 14.48
N PHE A 84 -6.37 -4.20 15.52
CA PHE A 84 -7.09 -4.17 16.80
C PHE A 84 -6.79 -2.91 17.63
N SER A 85 -5.63 -2.29 17.41
CA SER A 85 -5.11 -1.18 18.20
C SER A 85 -4.80 0.05 17.33
N ARG A 86 -3.71 0.76 17.63
CA ARG A 86 -3.27 2.01 17.00
C ARG A 86 -2.93 1.82 15.53
N ALA A 87 -3.91 2.10 14.65
CA ALA A 87 -3.77 2.03 13.20
C ALA A 87 -2.63 2.93 12.69
N ASP A 88 -2.53 4.15 13.24
CA ASP A 88 -1.47 5.13 12.97
C ASP A 88 -0.05 4.53 13.06
N LYS A 89 0.25 3.86 14.17
CA LYS A 89 1.57 3.23 14.38
C LYS A 89 1.83 2.07 13.42
N THR A 90 0.78 1.31 13.11
CA THR A 90 0.91 0.16 12.21
C THR A 90 1.16 0.62 10.78
N ILE A 91 0.38 1.60 10.30
CA ILE A 91 0.58 2.21 8.97
C ILE A 91 1.98 2.81 8.87
N MET A 92 2.44 3.56 9.88
CA MET A 92 3.80 4.10 9.88
C MET A 92 4.86 3.01 9.76
N LEU A 93 4.73 1.92 10.53
CA LEU A 93 5.68 0.83 10.51
C LEU A 93 5.70 0.13 9.15
N GLU A 94 4.53 -0.28 8.65
CA GLU A 94 4.38 -0.99 7.38
C GLU A 94 4.85 -0.12 6.20
N MET A 95 4.54 1.18 6.19
CA MET A 95 5.01 2.11 5.17
C MET A 95 6.55 2.24 5.17
N LEU A 96 7.17 2.31 6.35
CA LEU A 96 8.63 2.36 6.46
C LEU A 96 9.28 1.06 6.04
N LEU A 97 8.67 -0.09 6.35
CA LEU A 97 9.16 -1.39 5.90
C LEU A 97 9.07 -1.53 4.39
N TRP A 98 7.95 -1.11 3.81
CA TRP A 98 7.78 -1.06 2.37
C TRP A 98 8.86 -0.19 1.69
N ALA A 99 9.17 0.97 2.27
CA ALA A 99 10.23 1.86 1.78
C ALA A 99 11.67 1.31 1.96
N LEU A 100 11.87 0.19 2.65
CA LEU A 100 13.17 -0.50 2.66
C LEU A 100 13.31 -1.51 1.52
N GLU A 101 12.19 -1.90 0.92
CA GLU A 101 12.14 -2.90 -0.16
C GLU A 101 11.94 -2.24 -1.54
N HIS A 102 11.60 -0.95 -1.57
CA HIS A 102 11.26 -0.20 -2.79
C HIS A 102 12.06 1.09 -2.87
N ASP A 103 13.28 1.02 -3.41
CA ASP A 103 14.15 2.19 -3.57
C ASP A 103 13.48 3.33 -4.39
N PRO A 104 13.77 4.60 -4.10
CA PRO A 104 13.32 5.72 -4.93
C PRO A 104 13.92 5.64 -6.35
N PRO A 105 13.21 6.13 -7.38
CA PRO A 105 11.94 6.86 -7.32
C PRO A 105 10.72 5.95 -7.08
N ALA A 106 9.90 6.31 -6.10
CA ALA A 106 8.65 5.61 -5.78
C ALA A 106 7.59 6.58 -5.25
N ASN A 107 6.32 6.28 -5.51
CA ASN A 107 5.19 7.12 -5.14
C ASN A 107 4.49 6.57 -3.89
N ILE A 108 4.24 7.44 -2.91
CA ILE A 108 3.46 7.12 -1.71
C ILE A 108 2.27 8.07 -1.65
N LEU A 109 1.06 7.51 -1.59
CA LEU A 109 -0.18 8.26 -1.31
C LEU A 109 -0.71 7.86 0.06
N LEU A 110 -0.75 8.80 1.01
CA LEU A 110 -1.39 8.60 2.31
C LEU A 110 -2.80 9.19 2.30
N ILE A 111 -3.79 8.39 2.68
CA ILE A 111 -5.16 8.83 2.94
C ILE A 111 -5.39 8.81 4.45
N SER A 112 -5.24 9.97 5.11
CA SER A 112 -5.38 10.10 6.57
C SER A 112 -5.57 11.56 6.97
N GLU A 113 -6.07 11.78 8.19
CA GLU A 113 -6.15 13.09 8.84
C GLU A 113 -5.23 13.20 10.07
N ASP A 114 -4.40 12.18 10.31
CA ASP A 114 -3.55 12.15 11.50
C ASP A 114 -2.22 12.90 11.26
N ILE A 115 -1.99 13.96 12.05
CA ILE A 115 -0.78 14.76 11.97
C ILE A 115 0.48 14.01 12.40
N ASP A 116 0.36 12.90 13.14
CA ASP A 116 1.49 12.10 13.62
C ASP A 116 2.30 11.49 12.46
N PHE A 117 1.70 11.34 11.27
CA PHE A 117 2.41 10.89 10.06
C PHE A 117 3.41 11.90 9.51
N ALA A 118 3.28 13.19 9.84
CA ALA A 118 4.06 14.26 9.20
C ALA A 118 5.57 14.06 9.30
N THR A 119 6.08 13.58 10.45
CA THR A 119 7.51 13.34 10.64
C THR A 119 8.02 12.22 9.73
N THR A 120 7.22 11.17 9.56
CA THR A 120 7.53 10.03 8.71
C THR A 120 7.54 10.45 7.24
N LEU A 121 6.50 11.16 6.79
CA LEU A 121 6.38 11.65 5.42
C LEU A 121 7.51 12.62 5.03
N ASN A 122 7.86 13.57 5.91
CA ASN A 122 8.96 14.51 5.66
C ASN A 122 10.31 13.81 5.49
N ARG A 123 10.53 12.71 6.20
CA ARG A 123 11.76 11.92 6.08
C ARG A 123 11.79 11.09 4.80
N LEU A 124 10.67 10.53 4.38
CA LEU A 124 10.56 9.83 3.09
C LEU A 124 10.73 10.82 1.92
N SER A 125 10.12 12.00 1.99
CA SER A 125 10.34 13.08 1.02
C SER A 125 11.80 13.50 0.92
N SER A 126 12.52 13.62 2.05
CA SER A 126 13.97 13.90 2.07
C SER A 126 14.83 12.78 1.46
N LYS A 127 14.24 11.61 1.19
CA LYS A 127 14.87 10.44 0.57
C LYS A 127 14.35 10.21 -0.85
N MET A 128 13.85 11.25 -1.52
CA MET A 128 13.40 11.22 -2.91
C MET A 128 12.16 10.35 -3.17
N TYR A 129 11.37 10.03 -2.14
CA TYR A 129 10.02 9.52 -2.36
C TYR A 129 9.10 10.67 -2.74
N ASN A 130 8.27 10.46 -3.75
CA ASN A 130 7.22 11.40 -4.09
C ASN A 130 6.00 11.16 -3.19
N ILE A 131 5.70 12.17 -2.36
CA ILE A 131 4.66 12.09 -1.34
C ILE A 131 3.39 12.79 -1.82
N MET A 132 2.28 12.08 -1.69
CA MET A 132 0.93 12.57 -1.97
C MET A 132 0.05 12.35 -0.75
N VAL A 133 -0.94 13.22 -0.55
CA VAL A 133 -1.87 13.11 0.57
C VAL A 133 -3.31 13.34 0.12
N ALA A 134 -4.24 12.57 0.68
CA ALA A 134 -5.67 12.85 0.61
C ALA A 134 -6.27 12.90 2.02
N HIS A 135 -7.20 13.83 2.24
CA HIS A 135 -7.87 14.06 3.53
C HIS A 135 -9.32 14.53 3.30
N GLN A 136 -10.21 14.46 4.30
CA GLN A 136 -11.66 14.65 4.06
C GLN A 136 -12.03 16.06 3.62
N ASN A 137 -11.38 17.10 4.16
CA ASN A 137 -11.85 18.47 3.96
C ASN A 137 -10.76 19.46 3.58
N GLN A 138 -10.84 20.00 2.35
CA GLN A 138 -9.91 21.02 1.85
C GLN A 138 -9.95 22.34 2.67
N ASP A 139 -11.05 22.64 3.35
CA ASP A 139 -11.20 23.90 4.10
C ASP A 139 -10.39 23.90 5.42
N GLN A 140 -9.87 22.74 5.83
CA GLN A 140 -9.07 22.59 7.05
C GLN A 140 -7.55 22.52 6.79
N ARG A 141 -7.07 22.90 5.60
CA ARG A 141 -5.63 22.90 5.24
C ARG A 141 -4.73 23.60 6.26
N VAL A 142 -5.25 24.61 6.98
CA VAL A 142 -4.50 25.32 8.03
C VAL A 142 -4.18 24.40 9.21
N GLN A 143 -5.11 23.52 9.61
CA GLN A 143 -4.93 22.58 10.73
C GLN A 143 -3.97 21.44 10.35
N PHE A 144 -3.99 21.01 9.09
CA PHE A 144 -3.14 19.92 8.59
C PHE A 144 -1.86 20.39 7.90
N LYS A 145 -1.47 21.66 8.06
CA LYS A 145 -0.30 22.24 7.39
C LYS A 145 0.98 21.42 7.60
N THR A 146 1.17 20.86 8.78
CA THR A 146 2.33 20.01 9.11
C THR A 146 2.29 18.69 8.34
N LEU A 147 1.13 18.03 8.26
CA LEU A 147 0.95 16.79 7.50
C LEU A 147 1.18 17.00 6.00
N LEU A 148 0.63 18.10 5.46
CA LEU A 148 0.68 18.44 4.04
C LEU A 148 2.04 19.03 3.62
N SER A 149 2.98 19.23 4.55
CA SER A 149 4.22 19.95 4.30
C SER A 149 5.17 19.25 3.32
N SER A 150 5.12 17.92 3.23
CA SER A 150 5.88 17.09 2.27
C SER A 150 5.09 16.71 1.02
N ALA A 151 3.77 16.95 0.99
CA ALA A 151 2.92 16.51 -0.10
C ALA A 151 3.09 17.41 -1.35
N ILE A 152 3.34 16.77 -2.49
CA ILE A 152 3.40 17.42 -3.80
C ILE A 152 2.00 17.56 -4.40
N CYS A 153 1.20 16.49 -4.30
CA CYS A 153 -0.20 16.47 -4.71
C CYS A 153 -1.12 16.30 -3.51
N ILE A 154 -2.21 17.07 -3.48
CA ILE A 154 -3.18 17.01 -2.40
C ILE A 154 -4.59 16.85 -3.00
N TRP A 155 -5.30 15.82 -2.58
CA TRP A 155 -6.71 15.60 -2.93
C TRP A 155 -7.62 15.85 -1.72
N SER A 156 -8.85 16.31 -1.98
CA SER A 156 -9.94 15.97 -1.07
C SER A 156 -10.24 14.48 -1.21
N PHE A 157 -10.60 13.81 -0.13
CA PHE A 157 -10.86 12.38 -0.19
C PHE A 157 -12.04 12.08 -1.13
N ARG A 158 -13.05 12.94 -1.15
CA ARG A 158 -14.16 12.87 -2.10
C ARG A 158 -13.69 12.93 -3.55
N ASP A 159 -12.89 13.94 -3.91
CA ASP A 159 -12.38 14.06 -5.29
C ASP A 159 -11.58 12.81 -5.66
N LEU A 160 -10.74 12.30 -4.76
CA LEU A 160 -9.94 11.11 -5.02
C LEU A 160 -10.80 9.88 -5.34
N ILE A 161 -11.84 9.59 -4.54
CA ILE A 161 -12.69 8.40 -4.71
C ILE A 161 -13.74 8.55 -5.80
N GLU A 162 -13.97 9.76 -6.30
CA GLU A 162 -14.78 10.04 -7.49
C GLU A 162 -13.93 10.11 -8.78
N GLY A 163 -12.61 9.90 -8.66
CA GLY A 163 -11.68 9.94 -9.79
C GLY A 163 -11.35 11.36 -10.26
N GLY A 164 -11.62 12.36 -9.44
CA GLY A 164 -11.41 13.79 -9.66
C GLY A 164 -9.95 14.23 -9.62
N SER A 165 -9.76 15.56 -9.64
CA SER A 165 -8.44 16.19 -9.78
C SER A 165 -7.81 16.53 -8.42
N SER A 166 -6.49 16.44 -8.32
CA SER A 166 -5.74 17.00 -7.19
C SER A 166 -5.64 18.50 -7.31
N SER A 167 -5.48 19.16 -6.16
CA SER A 167 -4.88 20.50 -6.12
C SER A 167 -3.36 20.37 -6.05
N LEU A 168 -2.68 21.14 -6.90
CA LEU A 168 -1.25 21.30 -6.78
C LEU A 168 -0.88 22.28 -5.69
N ARG A 169 0.24 22.00 -5.00
CA ARG A 169 0.90 23.03 -4.21
C ARG A 169 1.68 23.93 -5.16
N ASN A 170 1.32 25.21 -5.24
CA ASN A 170 2.05 26.22 -6.02
C ASN A 170 3.53 26.22 -5.57
N TYR A 171 4.41 25.67 -6.42
CA TYR A 171 5.87 25.75 -6.29
C TYR A 171 6.33 27.18 -6.60
N GLY A 172 6.02 28.13 -5.72
CA GLY A 172 6.68 29.42 -5.64
C GLY A 172 7.61 29.41 -4.43
N GLN A 173 8.92 29.38 -4.68
CA GLN A 173 10.01 29.44 -3.70
C GLN A 173 10.20 28.20 -2.79
N VAL A 174 10.85 27.15 -3.30
CA VAL A 174 11.87 26.45 -2.52
C VAL A 174 13.07 26.21 -3.42
N ASN A 175 14.23 26.67 -2.95
CA ASN A 175 15.52 26.62 -3.61
C ASN A 175 15.88 25.19 -4.05
N SER A 176 16.49 25.10 -5.24
CA SER A 176 17.38 24.03 -5.73
C SER A 176 17.38 22.73 -4.91
N VAL A 177 16.85 21.67 -5.50
CA VAL A 177 17.18 20.29 -5.12
C VAL A 177 18.70 20.20 -4.96
N PRO A 178 19.25 19.83 -3.78
CA PRO A 178 20.68 19.67 -3.67
C PRO A 178 21.08 18.47 -4.53
N SER A 179 21.94 18.70 -5.53
CA SER A 179 22.65 17.59 -6.16
C SER A 179 23.55 16.97 -5.08
N VAL A 180 23.27 15.74 -4.66
CA VAL A 180 24.16 15.02 -3.76
C VAL A 180 24.57 13.70 -4.36
N SER A 181 25.89 13.56 -4.46
CA SER A 181 26.68 12.43 -4.91
C SER A 181 26.32 11.12 -4.22
N ALA A 182 26.60 10.03 -4.93
CA ALA A 182 26.41 8.63 -4.52
C ALA A 182 26.68 8.40 -3.02
N PHE A 183 25.64 8.06 -2.28
CA PHE A 183 25.76 7.65 -0.88
C PHE A 183 26.23 6.20 -0.82
N SER A 184 27.28 5.96 -0.03
CA SER A 184 27.81 4.63 0.26
C SER A 184 26.89 3.90 1.22
N THR A 185 26.35 2.76 0.79
CA THR A 185 25.50 1.88 1.60
C THR A 185 26.35 0.99 2.51
N ARG A 186 25.97 0.90 3.79
CA ARG A 186 26.43 -0.15 4.71
C ARG A 186 25.25 -1.02 5.07
N LYS A 187 25.37 -2.33 4.79
CA LYS A 187 24.35 -3.35 5.08
C LYS A 187 24.28 -3.62 6.59
N LEU A 188 23.12 -3.42 7.21
CA LEU A 188 22.87 -3.75 8.61
C LEU A 188 21.95 -4.97 8.71
N VAL A 189 22.39 -5.99 9.45
CA VAL A 189 21.63 -7.21 9.74
C VAL A 189 20.99 -7.09 11.13
N PHE A 190 19.68 -7.24 11.23
CA PHE A 190 18.98 -7.22 12.52
C PHE A 190 18.72 -8.64 13.02
N GLN A 191 19.19 -8.95 14.23
CA GLN A 191 18.78 -10.13 15.00
C GLN A 191 17.68 -9.72 15.99
N ASP A 192 16.49 -10.30 15.84
CA ASP A 192 15.37 -10.45 16.80
C ASP A 192 15.18 -9.40 17.90
N LYS A 193 15.18 -8.12 17.53
CA LYS A 193 14.57 -7.07 18.35
C LYS A 193 13.59 -6.28 17.51
N GLU A 194 12.33 -6.30 17.94
CA GLU A 194 11.19 -5.59 17.36
C GLU A 194 11.62 -4.20 16.90
N ALA A 195 11.79 -4.02 15.58
CA ALA A 195 12.03 -2.67 15.09
C ALA A 195 10.70 -1.93 15.16
N ASN A 196 10.57 -1.04 16.14
CA ASN A 196 9.48 -0.09 16.16
C ASN A 196 9.71 1.01 15.12
N SER A 197 8.66 1.79 14.83
CA SER A 197 8.71 2.89 13.86
C SER A 197 9.86 3.87 14.16
N SER A 198 10.09 4.25 15.42
CA SER A 198 11.21 5.14 15.79
C SER A 198 12.58 4.62 15.37
N THR A 199 12.82 3.32 15.49
CA THR A 199 14.07 2.68 15.07
C THR A 199 14.19 2.67 13.55
N LEU A 200 13.15 2.28 12.82
CA LEU A 200 13.15 2.28 11.36
C LEU A 200 13.35 3.68 10.79
N ILE A 201 12.67 4.67 11.37
CA ILE A 201 12.82 6.05 10.91
C ILE A 201 14.27 6.55 11.09
N ARG A 202 14.94 6.20 12.20
CA ARG A 202 16.36 6.52 12.41
C ARG A 202 17.26 5.87 11.36
N LEU A 203 16.93 4.65 10.93
CA LEU A 203 17.73 3.91 9.95
C LEU A 203 17.55 4.48 8.54
N ILE A 204 16.31 4.76 8.13
CA ILE A 204 16.01 5.46 6.88
C ILE A 204 16.71 6.82 6.85
N SER A 205 16.72 7.54 7.98
CA SER A 205 17.47 8.80 8.11
C SER A 205 18.97 8.62 7.84
N ARG A 206 19.56 7.52 8.33
CA ARG A 206 21.00 7.22 8.20
C ARG A 206 21.40 6.62 6.85
N GLY A 207 20.44 6.24 5.99
CA GLY A 207 20.73 5.67 4.66
C GLY A 207 21.38 4.29 4.72
N ASN A 208 20.98 3.47 5.70
CA ASN A 208 21.46 2.10 5.82
C ASN A 208 20.45 1.13 5.20
N ASP A 209 20.93 0.21 4.35
CA ASP A 209 20.13 -0.91 3.85
C ASP A 209 19.94 -1.93 4.96
N ILE A 210 18.71 -2.39 5.15
CA ILE A 210 18.34 -3.32 6.21
C ILE A 210 17.96 -4.66 5.59
N ASP A 211 18.67 -5.73 5.96
CA ASP A 211 18.30 -7.09 5.56
C ASP A 211 17.24 -7.64 6.52
N LEU A 212 15.98 -7.70 6.04
CA LEU A 212 14.81 -8.16 6.79
C LEU A 212 14.31 -9.54 6.36
N SER A 213 15.05 -10.25 5.50
CA SER A 213 14.69 -11.55 4.93
C SER A 213 14.33 -12.65 5.96
N HIS A 214 14.73 -12.48 7.22
CA HIS A 214 14.43 -13.41 8.31
C HIS A 214 13.24 -13.01 9.20
N ARG A 215 12.53 -11.91 8.93
CA ARG A 215 11.41 -11.48 9.78
C ARG A 215 10.09 -12.11 9.36
N THR A 216 9.53 -12.90 10.28
CA THR A 216 8.11 -13.26 10.22
C THR A 216 7.33 -12.11 10.83
N TYR A 217 6.85 -11.16 10.01
CA TYR A 217 5.81 -10.24 10.45
C TYR A 217 4.52 -11.03 10.62
N ARG A 218 4.31 -11.60 11.81
CA ARG A 218 3.02 -12.17 12.18
C ARG A 218 2.08 -11.02 12.50
N ALA A 219 1.65 -10.30 11.46
CA ALA A 219 0.30 -9.76 11.51
C ALA A 219 -0.58 -11.01 11.74
N GLU A 220 -1.26 -11.08 12.89
CA GLU A 220 -2.27 -12.11 13.08
C GLU A 220 -3.35 -11.87 12.02
N PHE A 221 -3.16 -12.47 10.85
CA PHE A 221 -4.20 -12.69 9.87
C PHE A 221 -5.22 -13.61 10.56
N VAL A 222 -6.18 -13.00 11.24
CA VAL A 222 -7.43 -13.68 11.57
C VAL A 222 -8.17 -13.80 10.25
N GLY A 223 -7.76 -14.77 9.44
CA GLY A 223 -8.45 -15.17 8.24
C GLY A 223 -9.82 -15.71 8.62
N LEU A 224 -10.84 -14.86 8.60
CA LEU A 224 -12.20 -15.31 8.40
C LEU A 224 -12.41 -15.36 6.89
N PHE A 225 -12.26 -16.55 6.32
CA PHE A 225 -13.21 -17.20 5.42
C PHE A 225 -12.57 -18.51 4.93
N PRO A 226 -13.14 -19.70 5.24
CA PRO A 226 -12.71 -20.93 4.62
C PRO A 226 -13.16 -20.95 3.16
N LEU A 227 -12.20 -21.03 2.23
CA LEU A 227 -12.47 -21.52 0.88
C LEU A 227 -12.92 -22.99 1.01
N GLN A 228 -14.21 -23.24 0.84
CA GLN A 228 -14.70 -24.58 0.53
C GLN A 228 -14.08 -25.00 -0.81
N THR A 229 -13.23 -26.02 -0.77
CA THR A 229 -12.84 -26.77 -1.97
C THR A 229 -13.80 -27.95 -2.15
N PRO A 230 -14.15 -28.34 -3.39
CA PRO A 230 -15.05 -29.44 -3.63
C PRO A 230 -14.37 -30.76 -3.27
N SER A 231 -15.12 -31.61 -2.57
CA SER A 231 -14.78 -32.98 -2.23
C SER A 231 -14.53 -33.83 -3.49
N HIS A 232 -13.29 -34.27 -3.70
CA HIS A 232 -13.01 -35.52 -4.42
C HIS A 232 -12.40 -36.53 -3.46
N LYS A 233 -13.19 -37.56 -3.14
CA LYS A 233 -12.80 -38.72 -2.34
C LYS A 233 -11.66 -39.46 -3.05
N PHE A 234 -10.48 -39.50 -2.45
CA PHE A 234 -9.46 -40.48 -2.77
C PHE A 234 -9.57 -41.62 -1.76
N GLN A 235 -10.32 -42.67 -2.11
CA GLN A 235 -10.30 -43.93 -1.35
C GLN A 235 -9.02 -44.68 -1.69
N ARG A 236 -8.19 -44.94 -0.67
CA ARG A 236 -7.16 -45.98 -0.73
C ARG A 236 -7.80 -47.33 -0.41
N GLY A 237 -7.52 -48.33 -1.26
CA GLY A 237 -7.79 -49.75 -1.08
C GLY A 237 -6.88 -50.56 -2.01
N PRO A 238 -6.55 -51.83 -1.70
CA PRO A 238 -5.15 -52.23 -1.49
C PRO A 238 -4.47 -52.95 -2.66
N HIS A 239 -3.14 -53.06 -2.52
CA HIS A 239 -2.22 -53.89 -3.30
C HIS A 239 -2.74 -55.30 -3.60
N ILE A 240 -2.78 -55.67 -4.88
CA ILE A 240 -2.56 -57.05 -5.35
C ILE A 240 -1.82 -56.99 -6.69
N CYS A 241 -0.63 -57.58 -6.73
CA CYS A 241 0.07 -57.95 -7.97
C CYS A 241 -0.33 -59.38 -8.32
N PRO A 242 -0.59 -59.69 -9.60
CA PRO A 242 0.25 -60.72 -10.20
C PRO A 242 0.61 -60.48 -11.67
N ARG A 243 1.81 -60.98 -12.02
CA ARG A 243 2.31 -61.31 -13.36
C ARG A 243 1.23 -61.94 -14.26
N ALA A 244 1.18 -61.51 -15.53
CA ALA A 244 1.65 -62.29 -16.69
C ALA A 244 0.99 -61.76 -17.98
N GLN A 245 1.80 -61.31 -18.94
CA GLN A 245 1.42 -61.26 -20.35
C GLN A 245 2.70 -61.36 -21.19
N CYS A 246 2.84 -62.48 -21.89
CA CYS A 246 3.51 -62.53 -23.18
C CYS A 246 2.51 -63.19 -24.12
N ASP A 247 2.13 -62.42 -25.12
CA ASP A 247 1.29 -62.80 -26.25
C ASP A 247 1.97 -63.87 -27.12
N CYS A 248 1.17 -64.69 -27.79
CA CYS A 248 1.18 -64.83 -29.26
C CYS A 248 0.19 -65.91 -29.72
N GLU A 249 -0.85 -65.44 -30.41
CA GLU A 249 -1.37 -65.88 -31.71
C GLU A 249 -1.76 -67.34 -32.07
N THR A 250 -2.87 -67.41 -32.81
CA THR A 250 -3.39 -68.47 -33.71
C THR A 250 -4.03 -69.70 -33.03
N GLY A 251 -5.15 -70.27 -33.47
CA GLY A 251 -6.00 -70.12 -34.64
C GLY A 251 -7.17 -71.13 -34.57
N LYS A 252 -8.21 -70.84 -35.35
CA LYS A 252 -9.43 -71.57 -35.74
C LYS A 252 -9.62 -73.07 -35.36
N ARG A 253 -10.90 -73.33 -35.03
CA ARG A 253 -11.72 -74.57 -35.10
C ARG A 253 -11.61 -75.57 -33.97
#